data_AF-A0AAE3EPK9-F1
#
_entry.id   AF-A0AAE3EPK9-F1
#
_cell.length_a   1.000
_cell.length_b   1.000
_cell.length_c   1.000
_cell.angle_alpha   90.00
_cell.angle_beta   90.00
_cell.angle_gamma   90.00
#
_symmetry.space_group_name_H-M   'P 1'
#
loop_
_entity.id
_entity.type
_entity.pdbx_description
1 polymer ?
#
loop_
_entity_poly.entity_id
_entity_poly.type
_entity_poly.pdbx_seq_one_letter_code
_entity_poly.pdbx_strand_id
1 'polypeptide(L)'
;MEEMSIEYWNALANQLIIISSLLSGFTIAVIANLLVSDRNTRLFRIIMIAAVLAASFFLITLFANTKVLIMSTNGYPFKMTEKGLVNFSLIGSISLYLGIMSLITIVVLAGWTKSKKMGIFTTLIGILTFAIILLMLNLN
;
A
#
# COMPACT_ATOMS: atom_id res chain seq x y z
N MET A 1 -22.51 10.44 12.65
CA MET A 1 -21.89 9.70 11.53
C MET A 1 -23.06 9.16 10.75
N GLU A 2 -23.29 9.63 9.52
CA GLU A 2 -24.29 8.99 8.65
C GLU A 2 -23.93 7.52 8.51
N GLU A 3 -24.92 6.63 8.62
CA GLU A 3 -24.74 5.21 8.33
C GLU A 3 -24.32 5.09 6.86
N MET A 4 -23.05 4.68 6.64
CA MET A 4 -22.55 4.48 5.30
C MET A 4 -23.27 3.29 4.65
N SER A 5 -23.79 3.49 3.45
CA SER A 5 -24.52 2.44 2.74
C SER A 5 -23.64 1.22 2.43
N ILE A 6 -24.25 0.05 2.34
CA ILE A 6 -23.58 -1.19 1.94
C ILE A 6 -22.97 -1.06 0.53
N GLU A 7 -23.66 -0.33 -0.36
CA GLU A 7 -23.17 -0.03 -1.71
C GLU A 7 -21.86 0.76 -1.68
N TYR A 8 -21.74 1.76 -0.80
CA TYR A 8 -20.50 2.51 -0.63
C TYR A 8 -19.35 1.62 -0.14
N TRP A 9 -19.60 0.78 0.86
CA TRP A 9 -18.60 -0.17 1.36
C TRP A 9 -18.11 -1.12 0.27
N ASN A 10 -19.02 -1.61 -0.57
CA ASN A 10 -18.70 -2.51 -1.67
C ASN A 10 -17.86 -1.80 -2.75
N ALA A 11 -18.26 -0.59 -3.16
CA ALA A 11 -17.53 0.21 -4.13
C ALA A 11 -16.11 0.56 -3.64
N LEU A 12 -15.98 1.01 -2.40
CA LEU A 12 -14.70 1.34 -1.79
C LEU A 12 -13.79 0.10 -1.69
N ALA A 13 -14.33 -1.02 -1.20
CA ALA A 13 -13.57 -2.27 -1.10
C ALA A 13 -13.06 -2.74 -2.47
N ASN A 14 -13.90 -2.69 -3.51
CA ASN A 14 -13.48 -3.05 -4.88
C ASN A 14 -12.33 -2.19 -5.38
N GLN A 15 -12.41 -0.87 -5.22
CA GLN A 15 -11.33 0.03 -5.64
C GLN A 15 -10.02 -0.26 -4.91
N LEU A 16 -10.09 -0.46 -3.58
CA LEU A 16 -8.92 -0.76 -2.78
C LEU A 16 -8.31 -2.12 -3.13
N ILE A 17 -9.12 -3.13 -3.45
CA ILE A 17 -8.65 -4.44 -3.95
C ILE A 17 -7.88 -4.26 -5.27
N ILE A 18 -8.42 -3.50 -6.23
CA ILE A 18 -7.77 -3.26 -7.52
C ILE A 18 -6.42 -2.54 -7.32
N ILE A 19 -6.41 -1.45 -6.55
CA ILE A 19 -5.18 -0.67 -6.30
C ILE A 19 -4.14 -1.53 -5.59
N SER A 20 -4.52 -2.23 -4.51
CA SER A 20 -3.58 -3.02 -3.72
C SER A 20 -3.08 -4.27 -4.45
N SER A 21 -3.89 -4.93 -5.29
CA SER A 21 -3.43 -6.03 -6.15
C SER A 21 -2.39 -5.56 -7.16
N LEU A 22 -2.64 -4.43 -7.82
CA LEU A 22 -1.71 -3.84 -8.79
C LEU A 22 -0.38 -3.44 -8.13
N LEU A 23 -0.45 -2.72 -7.00
CA LEU A 23 0.73 -2.27 -6.28
C LEU A 23 1.52 -3.44 -5.68
N SER A 24 0.84 -4.47 -5.18
CA SER A 24 1.49 -5.70 -4.71
C SER A 24 2.23 -6.40 -5.86
N GLY A 25 1.57 -6.60 -7.01
CA GLY A 25 2.18 -7.21 -8.19
C GLY A 25 3.40 -6.43 -8.70
N PHE A 26 3.29 -5.10 -8.80
CA PHE A 26 4.42 -4.22 -9.13
C PHE A 26 5.58 -4.38 -8.15
N THR A 27 5.29 -4.39 -6.85
CA THR A 27 6.32 -4.49 -5.82
C THR A 27 7.01 -5.87 -5.85
N ILE A 28 6.27 -6.95 -6.11
CA ILE A 28 6.84 -8.30 -6.29
C ILE A 28 7.76 -8.34 -7.52
N ALA A 29 7.38 -7.69 -8.64
CA ALA A 29 8.25 -7.58 -9.80
C ALA A 29 9.54 -6.81 -9.49
N VAL A 30 9.47 -5.73 -8.68
CA VAL A 30 10.65 -5.04 -8.17
C VAL A 30 11.53 -5.97 -7.33
N ILE A 31 10.94 -6.75 -6.42
CA ILE A 31 11.68 -7.75 -5.61
C ILE A 31 12.39 -8.76 -6.51
N ALA A 32 11.70 -9.32 -7.50
CA ALA A 32 12.28 -10.28 -8.43
C ALA A 32 13.49 -9.69 -9.19
N ASN A 33 13.37 -8.47 -9.69
CA ASN A 33 14.47 -7.77 -10.35
C ASN A 33 15.64 -7.50 -9.40
N LEU A 34 15.37 -7.23 -8.12
CA LEU A 34 16.42 -7.07 -7.12
C LEU A 34 17.12 -8.40 -6.80
N LEU A 35 16.37 -9.50 -6.72
CA LEU A 35 16.94 -10.83 -6.42
C LEU A 35 17.89 -11.34 -7.52
N VAL A 36 17.63 -10.99 -8.78
CA VAL A 36 18.48 -11.38 -9.92
C VAL A 36 19.71 -10.47 -10.05
N SER A 37 19.80 -9.37 -9.30
CA SER A 37 20.95 -8.47 -9.38
C SER A 37 22.15 -9.00 -8.58
N ASP A 38 23.34 -8.96 -9.16
CA ASP A 38 24.60 -9.30 -8.46
C ASP A 38 25.04 -8.26 -7.41
N ARG A 39 24.25 -7.19 -7.18
CA ARG A 39 24.61 -6.11 -6.27
C ARG A 39 24.28 -6.42 -4.81
N ASN A 40 25.28 -6.79 -4.02
CA ASN A 40 25.13 -7.02 -2.58
C ASN A 40 25.66 -5.86 -1.73
N THR A 41 25.05 -4.68 -1.83
CA THR A 41 25.41 -3.53 -0.99
C THR A 41 24.43 -3.37 0.17
N ARG A 42 24.84 -2.68 1.25
CA ARG A 42 23.94 -2.36 2.38
C ARG A 42 22.68 -1.63 1.93
N LEU A 43 22.81 -0.69 1.00
CA LEU A 43 21.69 0.08 0.48
C LEU A 43 20.71 -0.80 -0.32
N PHE A 44 21.25 -1.71 -1.14
CA PHE A 44 20.44 -2.69 -1.87
C PHE A 44 19.62 -3.60 -0.96
N ARG A 45 20.23 -4.05 0.15
CA ARG A 45 19.54 -4.86 1.18
C ARG A 45 18.38 -4.09 1.82
N ILE A 46 18.56 -2.81 2.12
CA ILE A 46 17.49 -1.97 2.70
C ILE A 46 16.35 -1.81 1.70
N ILE A 47 16.65 -1.58 0.42
CA ILE A 47 15.63 -1.51 -0.64
C ILE A 47 14.83 -2.81 -0.72
N MET A 48 15.51 -3.96 -0.66
CA MET A 48 14.87 -5.27 -0.69
C MET A 48 13.92 -5.48 0.50
N ILE A 49 14.35 -5.11 1.72
CA ILE A 49 13.49 -5.18 2.91
C ILE A 49 12.27 -4.26 2.76
N ALA A 50 12.47 -3.02 2.31
CA ALA A 50 11.38 -2.08 2.08
C ALA A 50 10.39 -2.58 1.02
N ALA A 51 10.88 -3.24 -0.04
CA ALA A 51 10.04 -3.86 -1.06
C ALA A 51 9.21 -5.02 -0.50
N VAL A 52 9.80 -5.91 0.29
CA VAL A 52 9.06 -7.00 0.95
C VAL A 52 7.99 -6.45 1.90
N LEU A 53 8.31 -5.40 2.67
CA LEU A 53 7.35 -4.74 3.55
C LEU A 53 6.20 -4.12 2.75
N ALA A 54 6.50 -3.36 1.68
CA ALA A 54 5.49 -2.77 0.81
C ALA A 54 4.54 -3.83 0.22
N ALA A 55 5.09 -4.91 -0.35
CA ALA A 55 4.29 -6.00 -0.93
C ALA A 55 3.40 -6.66 0.13
N SER A 56 3.94 -6.90 1.32
CA SER A 56 3.20 -7.51 2.44
C SER A 56 2.05 -6.63 2.90
N PHE A 57 2.28 -5.33 3.07
CA PHE A 57 1.24 -4.38 3.46
C PHE A 57 0.15 -4.21 2.40
N PHE A 58 0.50 -4.21 1.11
CA PHE A 58 -0.49 -4.21 0.04
C PHE A 58 -1.30 -5.52 0.02
N LEU A 59 -0.69 -6.68 0.27
CA LEU A 59 -1.44 -7.95 0.42
C LEU A 59 -2.39 -7.94 1.62
N ILE A 60 -1.97 -7.40 2.77
CA ILE A 60 -2.86 -7.26 3.93
C ILE A 60 -4.07 -6.38 3.57
N THR A 61 -3.83 -5.27 2.88
CA THR A 61 -4.88 -4.38 2.37
C THR A 61 -5.85 -5.11 1.44
N LEU A 62 -5.32 -5.88 0.49
CA LEU A 62 -6.09 -6.67 -0.46
C LEU A 62 -7.04 -7.63 0.26
N PHE A 63 -6.52 -8.43 1.19
CA PHE A 63 -7.32 -9.43 1.89
C PHE A 63 -8.31 -8.81 2.88
N ALA A 64 -7.93 -7.72 3.55
CA ALA A 64 -8.82 -6.98 4.44
C ALA A 64 -10.04 -6.43 3.65
N ASN A 65 -9.81 -5.82 2.50
CA ASN A 65 -10.89 -5.29 1.67
C ASN A 65 -11.68 -6.40 0.96
N THR A 66 -11.06 -7.54 0.64
CA THR A 66 -11.79 -8.71 0.14
C THR A 66 -12.76 -9.24 1.19
N LYS A 67 -12.38 -9.21 2.49
CA LYS A 67 -13.30 -9.54 3.57
C LYS A 67 -14.45 -8.53 3.68
N VAL A 68 -14.16 -7.23 3.58
CA VAL A 68 -15.20 -6.19 3.55
C VAL A 68 -16.18 -6.43 2.39
N LEU A 69 -15.66 -6.75 1.20
CA LEU A 69 -16.46 -7.02 0.00
C LEU A 69 -17.37 -8.25 0.15
N ILE A 70 -16.82 -9.36 0.64
CA ILE A 70 -17.61 -10.59 0.88
C ILE A 70 -18.70 -10.32 1.92
N MET A 71 -18.35 -9.63 3.01
CA MET A 71 -19.30 -9.31 4.06
C MET A 71 -20.38 -8.37 3.57
N SER A 72 -20.08 -7.42 2.68
CA SER A 72 -21.04 -6.44 2.16
C SER A 72 -21.87 -6.93 0.96
N THR A 73 -21.64 -8.15 0.47
CA THR A 73 -22.35 -8.69 -0.70
C THR A 73 -23.71 -9.29 -0.30
N ASN A 74 -24.73 -9.01 -1.11
CA ASN A 74 -26.07 -9.58 -0.93
C ASN A 74 -26.03 -11.11 -0.96
N GLY A 75 -26.69 -11.75 0.01
CA GLY A 75 -26.69 -13.21 0.16
C GLY A 75 -25.61 -13.77 1.10
N TYR A 76 -24.83 -12.92 1.77
CA TYR A 76 -23.92 -13.35 2.84
C TYR A 76 -24.72 -13.99 3.99
N PRO A 77 -24.44 -15.25 4.38
CA PRO A 77 -25.30 -16.04 5.26
C PRO A 77 -25.23 -15.65 6.74
N PHE A 78 -24.25 -14.81 7.13
CA PHE A 78 -24.08 -14.36 8.51
C PHE A 78 -24.59 -12.94 8.70
N LYS A 79 -25.13 -12.64 9.88
CA LYS A 79 -25.60 -11.30 10.23
C LYS A 79 -24.43 -10.32 10.20
N MET A 80 -24.47 -9.35 9.28
CA MET A 80 -23.45 -8.31 9.22
C MET A 80 -23.43 -7.55 10.55
N THR A 81 -22.24 -7.40 11.12
CA THR A 81 -22.02 -6.48 12.24
C THR A 81 -21.21 -5.32 11.70
N GLU A 82 -21.74 -4.09 11.78
CA GLU A 82 -21.05 -2.87 11.31
C GLU A 82 -19.64 -2.74 11.89
N LYS A 83 -19.48 -3.12 13.17
CA LYS A 83 -18.18 -3.17 13.86
C LYS A 83 -17.16 -4.05 13.13
N GLY A 84 -17.59 -5.15 12.51
CA GLY A 84 -16.72 -6.03 11.74
C GLY A 84 -16.21 -5.36 10.46
N LEU A 85 -17.11 -4.71 9.70
CA LEU A 85 -16.77 -3.97 8.48
C LEU A 85 -15.77 -2.84 8.77
N VAL A 86 -16.05 -2.05 9.80
CA VAL A 86 -15.17 -0.95 10.22
C VAL A 86 -13.78 -1.47 10.61
N ASN A 87 -13.69 -2.57 11.36
CA ASN A 87 -12.41 -3.12 11.79
C ASN A 87 -11.55 -3.57 10.60
N PHE A 88 -12.11 -4.33 9.65
CA PHE A 88 -11.35 -4.78 8.48
C PHE A 88 -10.97 -3.62 7.57
N SER A 89 -11.86 -2.64 7.38
CA SER A 89 -11.55 -1.42 6.63
C SER A 89 -10.41 -0.64 7.26
N LEU A 90 -10.42 -0.47 8.59
CA LEU A 90 -9.37 0.25 9.30
C LEU A 90 -8.02 -0.46 9.19
N ILE A 91 -7.98 -1.79 9.37
CA ILE A 91 -6.75 -2.59 9.17
C ILE A 91 -6.24 -2.44 7.74
N GLY A 92 -7.14 -2.53 6.75
CA GLY A 92 -6.80 -2.36 5.34
C GLY A 92 -6.24 -0.96 5.06
N SER A 93 -6.87 0.08 5.61
CA SER A 93 -6.46 1.47 5.42
C SER A 93 -5.07 1.74 6.02
N ILE A 94 -4.84 1.33 7.28
CA ILE A 94 -3.53 1.48 7.94
C ILE A 94 -2.45 0.74 7.15
N SER A 95 -2.74 -0.49 6.73
CA SER A 95 -1.80 -1.29 5.95
C SER A 95 -1.49 -0.61 4.60
N LEU A 96 -2.50 -0.06 3.92
CA LEU A 96 -2.29 0.66 2.66
C LEU A 96 -1.31 1.82 2.82
N TYR A 97 -1.50 2.63 3.87
CA TYR A 97 -0.59 3.75 4.15
C TYR A 97 0.84 3.28 4.47
N LEU A 98 0.99 2.23 5.29
CA LEU A 98 2.32 1.65 5.56
C LEU A 98 2.99 1.10 4.29
N GLY A 99 2.20 0.51 3.39
CA GLY A 99 2.65 0.06 2.07
C GLY A 99 3.15 1.22 1.21
N ILE A 100 2.39 2.32 1.16
CA ILE A 100 2.77 3.56 0.44
C ILE A 100 4.07 4.13 1.01
N MET A 101 4.22 4.22 2.34
CA MET A 101 5.45 4.72 2.96
C MET A 101 6.68 3.86 2.65
N SER A 102 6.49 2.54 2.66
CA SER A 102 7.53 1.58 2.27
C SER A 102 7.90 1.75 0.79
N LEU A 103 6.92 1.98 -0.09
CA LEU A 103 7.13 2.22 -1.52
C LEU A 103 7.88 3.54 -1.78
N ILE A 104 7.53 4.62 -1.09
CA ILE A 104 8.26 5.91 -1.18
C ILE A 104 9.73 5.71 -0.78
N THR A 105 9.98 4.92 0.26
CA THR A 105 11.35 4.59 0.71
C THR A 105 12.14 3.88 -0.39
N ILE A 106 11.53 2.94 -1.12
CA ILE A 106 12.15 2.27 -2.27
C ILE A 106 12.52 3.30 -3.33
N VAL A 107 11.60 4.19 -3.70
CA VAL A 107 11.83 5.21 -4.75
C VAL A 107 12.99 6.13 -4.39
N VAL A 108 13.01 6.63 -3.15
CA VAL A 108 14.06 7.52 -2.64
C VAL A 108 15.41 6.82 -2.67
N LEU A 109 15.50 5.60 -2.14
CA LEU A 109 16.76 4.86 -2.06
C LEU A 109 17.25 4.35 -3.42
N ALA A 110 16.34 4.00 -4.33
CA ALA A 110 16.69 3.48 -5.65
C ALA A 110 17.58 4.45 -6.44
N GLY A 111 17.35 5.78 -6.35
CA GLY A 111 18.21 6.74 -7.05
C GLY A 111 19.66 6.75 -6.57
N TRP A 112 19.89 6.48 -5.28
CA TRP A 112 21.22 6.40 -4.69
C TRP A 112 22.02 5.18 -5.15
N THR A 113 21.36 4.13 -5.68
CA THR A 113 22.06 2.96 -6.25
C THR A 113 22.82 3.29 -7.54
N LYS A 114 22.43 4.37 -8.23
CA LYS A 114 22.96 4.75 -9.54
C LYS A 114 24.02 5.85 -9.45
N SER A 115 23.70 6.99 -8.84
CA SER A 115 24.65 8.11 -8.68
C SER A 115 24.18 9.11 -7.62
N LYS A 116 25.09 9.96 -7.12
CA LYS A 116 24.75 11.02 -6.16
C LYS A 116 23.71 12.01 -6.71
N LYS A 117 23.83 12.40 -7.98
CA LYS A 117 22.88 13.33 -8.64
C LYS A 117 21.48 12.73 -8.72
N MET A 118 21.37 11.45 -9.08
CA MET A 118 20.09 10.74 -9.13
C MET A 118 19.49 10.52 -7.75
N GLY A 119 20.33 10.23 -6.75
CA GLY A 119 19.92 10.10 -5.34
C GLY A 119 19.29 11.39 -4.80
N ILE A 120 19.94 12.54 -5.01
CA ILE A 120 19.40 13.84 -4.60
C ILE A 120 18.05 14.11 -5.28
N PHE A 121 17.96 13.89 -6.60
CA PHE A 121 16.74 14.11 -7.36
C PHE A 121 15.57 13.25 -6.84
N THR A 122 15.78 11.94 -6.72
CA THR A 122 14.74 11.01 -6.22
C THR A 122 14.34 11.28 -4.76
N THR A 123 15.28 11.73 -3.93
CA THR A 123 15.00 12.12 -2.54
C THR A 123 14.12 13.38 -2.49
N LEU A 124 14.43 14.40 -3.29
CA LEU A 124 13.62 15.62 -3.37
C LEU A 124 12.19 15.31 -3.83
N ILE A 125 12.05 14.50 -4.88
CA ILE A 125 10.72 14.07 -5.36
C ILE A 125 9.99 13.26 -4.29
N GLY A 126 10.67 12.32 -3.62
CA GLY A 126 10.05 11.51 -2.56
C GLY A 126 9.59 12.33 -1.35
N ILE A 127 10.38 13.33 -0.93
CA ILE A 127 9.98 14.27 0.13
C ILE A 127 8.78 15.10 -0.30
N LEU A 128 8.77 15.60 -1.55
CA LEU A 128 7.64 16.35 -2.09
C LEU A 128 6.38 15.49 -2.14
N THR A 129 6.47 14.24 -2.63
CA THR A 129 5.35 13.30 -2.65
C THR A 129 4.83 13.02 -1.25
N PHE A 130 5.72 12.76 -0.28
CA PHE A 130 5.34 12.54 1.11
C PHE A 130 4.65 13.76 1.72
N ALA A 131 5.17 14.98 1.48
CA ALA A 131 4.56 16.22 1.96
C ALA A 131 3.15 16.45 1.38
N ILE A 132 2.95 16.17 0.09
CA ILE A 132 1.63 16.28 -0.55
C ILE A 132 0.65 15.25 0.05
N ILE A 133 1.09 14.01 0.28
CA ILE A 133 0.27 12.97 0.92
C ILE A 133 -0.15 13.40 2.34
N LEU A 134 0.79 13.94 3.14
CA LEU A 134 0.47 14.45 4.47
C LEU A 134 -0.51 15.62 4.43
N LEU A 135 -0.36 16.52 3.46
CA LEU A 135 -1.28 17.64 3.28
C LEU A 135 -2.70 17.14 2.94
N MET A 136 -2.83 16.14 2.07
CA MET A 136 -4.12 15.52 1.76
C MET A 136 -4.74 14.81 2.98
N LEU A 137 -3.93 14.24 3.87
CA LEU A 137 -4.41 13.54 5.06
C LEU A 137 -4.86 14.50 6.18
N ASN A 138 -4.28 15.70 6.24
CA ASN A 138 -4.61 16.72 7.23
C ASN A 138 -5.78 17.63 6.80
N LEU A 139 -6.13 17.61 5.51
CA LEU A 139 -7.35 18.23 5.00
C LEU A 139 -8.56 17.35 5.38
N ASN A 140 -9.00 17.45 6.63
CA ASN A 140 -10.26 16.89 7.13
C ASN A 140 -11.13 18.00 7.72
#